data_AF-A0A917UB44-F1
#
_entry.id   AF-A0A917UB44-F1
#
_cell.length_a   1.000
_cell.length_b   1.000
_cell.length_c   1.000
_cell.angle_alpha   90.00
_cell.angle_beta   90.00
_cell.angle_gamma   90.00
#
_symmetry.space_group_name_H-M   'P 1'
#
loop_
_entity.id
_entity.type
_entity.pdbx_description
1 polymer ?
#
loop_
_entity_poly.entity_id
_entity_poly.type
_entity_poly.pdbx_seq_one_letter_code
_entity_poly.pdbx_strand_id
1 'polypeptide(L)'
;MKSTSRLIGVDAARGVALLGMITLHSLLEETASGHPTWSSLAFSGKAAAAFALLSGVGITLATGRRRVPRADARGVAALLATRALGVFAIGLLVSGADSVLNSVILPYYGVVFLLAVPLVLLPTWALFSTGAFLALVAPFGMFLLLPHLAEPALGNPTLGRLVDDPLALLGELALTGYYPAPAWLAYICVGMAIGRIDLSRPRVAAALLAVGSVLAVWARAIPTVLLHLGGGFDAIHAAQPASGLTPAETSYVLQFGGDGEVPTSTWWWMAVDGPHTGTPADLVGTIGTALAVLGLMLLLAGTRARSLLVPLAAAGSMTLTFYSVHVLFLNSDFDTYTPVTGCVVQLIAVVLIALAVRATTGRGPLEALVGGLARRARAFALRPAAVAPPGADVVPAAPVVPALPVVPAVPRARRPEPGNGPRDPRRPGGPARWARRSVRHRLRAGVPPDGPREPRPVPRQDGPAEGGG
;
A
#
# COMPACT_ATOMS: atom_id res chain seq x y z
N MET A 1 15.27 10.54 25.15
CA MET A 1 14.25 10.11 24.17
C MET A 1 13.71 8.76 24.63
N LYS A 2 12.46 8.67 25.13
CA LYS A 2 11.87 7.39 25.55
C LYS A 2 11.83 6.48 24.32
N SER A 3 12.51 5.33 24.41
CA SER A 3 12.40 4.23 23.46
C SER A 3 10.92 4.00 23.17
N THR A 4 10.49 4.29 21.94
CA THR A 4 9.17 3.88 21.47
C THR A 4 9.13 2.37 21.61
N SER A 5 8.43 1.87 22.64
CA SER A 5 8.32 0.43 22.90
C SER A 5 7.95 -0.26 21.59
N ARG A 6 8.91 -1.00 21.02
CA ARG A 6 8.68 -1.79 19.82
C ARG A 6 7.57 -2.78 20.14
N LEU A 7 6.50 -2.73 19.36
CA LEU A 7 5.39 -3.66 19.50
C LEU A 7 5.84 -5.00 18.94
N ILE A 8 6.37 -5.85 19.82
CA ILE A 8 6.89 -7.17 19.45
C ILE A 8 5.84 -8.00 18.68
N GLY A 9 4.54 -7.84 18.99
CA GLY A 9 3.46 -8.51 18.26
C GLY A 9 3.33 -8.07 16.79
N VAL A 10 3.62 -6.81 16.46
CA VAL A 10 3.62 -6.34 15.06
C VAL A 10 4.80 -6.94 14.30
N ASP A 11 5.99 -6.91 14.90
CA ASP A 11 7.18 -7.52 14.30
C ASP A 11 7.00 -9.04 14.17
N ALA A 12 6.38 -9.72 15.16
CA ALA A 12 6.09 -11.15 15.10
C ALA A 12 5.08 -11.50 14.00
N ALA A 13 4.02 -10.70 13.82
CA ALA A 13 3.08 -10.89 12.72
C ALA A 13 3.76 -10.76 11.34
N ARG A 14 4.74 -9.84 11.20
CA ARG A 14 5.56 -9.76 9.98
C ARG A 14 6.45 -10.98 9.81
N GLY A 15 6.97 -11.53 10.90
CA GLY A 15 7.73 -12.78 10.91
C GLY A 15 6.89 -13.94 10.41
N VAL A 16 5.65 -14.09 10.90
CA VAL A 16 4.70 -15.10 10.42
C VAL A 16 4.44 -14.95 8.92
N ALA A 17 4.17 -13.73 8.45
CA ALA A 17 3.98 -13.46 7.03
C ALA A 17 5.21 -13.84 6.19
N LEU A 18 6.41 -13.48 6.64
CA LEU A 18 7.68 -13.83 5.98
C LEU A 18 7.90 -15.34 5.91
N LEU A 19 7.74 -16.05 7.03
CA LEU A 19 7.95 -17.51 7.05
C LEU A 19 6.88 -18.23 6.21
N GLY A 20 5.64 -17.74 6.22
CA GLY A 20 4.57 -18.24 5.36
C GLY A 20 4.87 -18.06 3.87
N MET A 21 5.40 -16.90 3.47
CA MET A 21 5.87 -16.65 2.10
C MET A 21 6.98 -17.63 1.69
N ILE A 22 7.99 -17.81 2.54
CA ILE A 22 9.09 -18.77 2.28
C ILE A 22 8.54 -20.19 2.11
N THR A 23 7.62 -20.58 3.00
CA THR A 23 7.00 -21.91 2.97
C THR A 23 6.18 -22.11 1.69
N LEU A 24 5.45 -21.09 1.24
CA LEU A 24 4.66 -21.13 0.02
C LEU A 24 5.55 -21.27 -1.22
N HIS A 25 6.60 -20.46 -1.34
CA HIS A 25 7.48 -20.50 -2.51
C HIS A 25 8.38 -21.74 -2.57
N SER A 26 8.67 -22.36 -1.42
CA SER A 26 9.55 -23.53 -1.37
C SER A 26 8.82 -24.85 -1.45
N LEU A 27 7.53 -24.92 -1.09
CA LEU A 27 6.75 -26.15 -1.15
C LEU A 27 5.90 -26.22 -2.41
N LEU A 28 5.52 -27.43 -2.81
CA LEU A 28 4.60 -27.62 -3.92
C LEU A 28 3.22 -27.05 -3.58
N GLU A 29 2.61 -26.37 -4.55
CA GLU A 29 1.27 -25.81 -4.42
C GLU A 29 0.18 -26.86 -4.65
N GLU A 30 0.49 -27.89 -5.43
CA GLU A 30 -0.41 -28.94 -5.88
C GLU A 30 0.03 -30.33 -5.40
N THR A 31 -0.94 -31.13 -4.95
CA THR A 31 -0.78 -32.54 -4.60
C THR A 31 -0.78 -33.42 -5.84
N ALA A 32 -0.29 -34.66 -5.75
CA ALA A 32 -0.35 -35.61 -6.86
C ALA A 32 -1.78 -35.91 -7.38
N SER A 33 -2.82 -35.60 -6.59
CA SER A 33 -4.23 -35.73 -6.96
C SER A 33 -4.84 -34.45 -7.54
N GLY A 34 -4.05 -33.41 -7.78
CA GLY A 34 -4.54 -32.15 -8.37
C GLY A 34 -5.25 -31.21 -7.41
N HIS A 35 -5.04 -31.36 -6.10
CA HIS A 35 -5.64 -30.49 -5.08
C HIS A 35 -4.60 -29.56 -4.44
N PRO A 36 -4.99 -28.36 -3.99
CA PRO A 36 -4.11 -27.49 -3.23
C PRO A 36 -3.51 -28.17 -2.00
N THR A 37 -2.21 -27.99 -1.79
CA THR A 37 -1.52 -28.47 -0.59
C THR A 37 -1.94 -27.69 0.66
N TRP A 38 -1.64 -28.25 1.84
CA TRP A 38 -1.92 -27.57 3.11
C TRP A 38 -1.23 -26.19 3.20
N SER A 39 -0.02 -26.07 2.64
CA SER A 39 0.75 -24.83 2.63
C SER A 39 0.12 -23.79 1.70
N SER A 40 -0.33 -24.22 0.52
CA SER A 40 -1.09 -23.36 -0.40
C SER A 40 -2.38 -22.85 0.26
N LEU A 41 -3.18 -23.74 0.86
CA LEU A 41 -4.40 -23.36 1.58
C LEU A 41 -4.13 -22.37 2.72
N ALA A 42 -3.05 -22.58 3.49
CA ALA A 42 -2.71 -21.75 4.64
C ALA A 42 -2.12 -20.38 4.28
N PHE A 43 -1.31 -20.28 3.21
CA PHE A 43 -0.47 -19.11 2.97
C PHE A 43 -0.73 -18.38 1.65
N SER A 44 -1.25 -19.06 0.62
CA SER A 44 -1.50 -18.44 -0.70
C SER A 44 -2.45 -17.24 -0.57
N GLY A 45 -2.04 -16.09 -1.13
CA GLY A 45 -2.64 -14.76 -0.97
C GLY A 45 -2.49 -14.14 0.42
N LYS A 46 -2.68 -14.93 1.48
CA LYS A 46 -2.81 -14.49 2.88
C LYS A 46 -1.49 -13.96 3.44
N ALA A 47 -0.36 -14.62 3.14
CA ALA A 47 0.94 -14.21 3.67
C ALA A 47 1.38 -12.86 3.08
N ALA A 48 1.20 -12.67 1.77
CA ALA A 48 1.52 -11.43 1.09
C ALA A 48 0.58 -10.28 1.50
N ALA A 49 -0.73 -10.53 1.63
CA ALA A 49 -1.69 -9.56 2.15
C ALA A 49 -1.39 -9.12 3.60
N ALA A 50 -1.01 -10.06 4.47
CA ALA A 50 -0.57 -9.74 5.83
C ALA A 50 0.65 -8.82 5.82
N PHE A 51 1.62 -9.09 4.94
CA PHE A 51 2.78 -8.23 4.77
C PHE A 51 2.41 -6.81 4.30
N ALA A 52 1.50 -6.66 3.34
CA ALA A 52 1.00 -5.36 2.89
C ALA A 52 0.31 -4.58 4.00
N LEU A 53 -0.62 -5.21 4.72
CA LEU A 53 -1.33 -4.58 5.82
C LEU A 53 -0.35 -4.12 6.92
N LEU A 54 0.59 -4.97 7.30
CA LEU A 54 1.62 -4.65 8.29
C LEU A 54 2.61 -3.57 7.79
N SER A 55 2.78 -3.43 6.48
CA SER A 55 3.53 -2.31 5.88
C SER A 55 2.78 -0.99 6.07
N GLY A 56 1.45 -0.98 5.88
CA GLY A 56 0.60 0.17 6.21
C GLY A 56 0.68 0.57 7.70
N VAL A 57 0.67 -0.42 8.60
CA VAL A 57 0.94 -0.18 10.04
C VAL A 57 2.34 0.44 10.21
N GLY A 58 3.35 -0.07 9.50
CA GLY A 58 4.72 0.43 9.51
C GLY A 58 4.87 1.88 9.07
N ILE A 59 4.19 2.30 7.99
CA ILE A 59 4.15 3.69 7.51
C ILE A 59 3.63 4.60 8.63
N THR A 60 2.55 4.17 9.30
CA THR A 60 1.92 4.94 10.37
C THR A 60 2.80 5.02 11.62
N LEU A 61 3.47 3.93 12.00
CA LEU A 61 4.46 3.92 13.07
C LEU A 61 5.62 4.88 12.78
N ALA A 62 6.10 4.93 11.53
CA ALA A 62 7.19 5.79 11.11
C ALA A 62 6.82 7.29 11.04
N THR A 63 5.53 7.60 10.89
CA THR A 63 4.99 8.96 10.77
C THR A 63 4.36 9.48 12.08
N GLY A 64 4.53 8.77 13.19
CA GLY A 64 4.16 9.23 14.52
C GLY A 64 2.78 8.79 15.00
N ARG A 65 2.19 7.74 14.41
CA ARG A 65 0.89 7.14 14.80
C ARG A 65 -0.31 8.09 14.73
N ARG A 66 -0.21 9.14 13.92
CA ARG A 66 -1.27 10.15 13.76
C ARG A 66 -1.32 10.66 12.32
N ARG A 67 -2.39 11.37 11.99
CA ARG A 67 -2.48 12.16 10.76
C ARG A 67 -1.31 13.14 10.69
N VAL A 68 -0.62 13.19 9.56
CA VAL A 68 0.52 14.08 9.36
C VAL A 68 0.00 15.51 9.11
N PRO A 69 0.42 16.51 9.91
CA PRO A 69 0.11 17.91 9.65
C PRO A 69 0.71 18.37 8.32
N ARG A 70 0.03 19.28 7.61
CA ARG A 70 0.51 19.78 6.32
C ARG A 70 1.90 20.44 6.40
N ALA A 71 2.24 21.03 7.54
CA ALA A 71 3.56 21.60 7.80
C ALA A 71 4.69 20.55 7.73
N ASP A 72 4.43 19.31 8.18
CA ASP A 72 5.41 18.22 8.19
C ASP A 72 5.43 17.42 6.87
N ALA A 73 4.48 17.70 5.96
CA ALA A 73 4.20 16.86 4.79
C ALA A 73 5.42 16.71 3.88
N ARG A 74 6.20 17.77 3.64
CA ARG A 74 7.38 17.72 2.77
C ARG A 74 8.44 16.74 3.28
N GLY A 75 8.79 16.85 4.56
CA GLY A 75 9.80 15.96 5.16
C GLY A 75 9.33 14.51 5.26
N VAL A 76 8.05 14.29 5.54
CA VAL A 76 7.46 12.93 5.56
C VAL A 76 7.36 12.35 4.14
N ALA A 77 6.96 13.14 3.15
CA ALA A 77 6.89 12.71 1.76
C ALA A 77 8.28 12.30 1.25
N ALA A 78 9.31 13.11 1.49
CA ALA A 78 10.69 12.77 1.13
C ALA A 78 11.14 11.45 1.80
N LEU A 79 10.85 11.27 3.10
CA LEU A 79 11.16 10.02 3.81
C LEU A 79 10.49 8.80 3.17
N LEU A 80 9.19 8.87 2.90
CA LEU A 80 8.41 7.75 2.39
C LEU A 80 8.71 7.47 0.91
N ALA A 81 8.84 8.50 0.08
CA ALA A 81 9.21 8.37 -1.32
C ALA A 81 10.59 7.72 -1.47
N THR A 82 11.60 8.14 -0.69
CA THR A 82 12.92 7.48 -0.73
C THR A 82 12.86 6.03 -0.29
N ARG A 83 11.99 5.66 0.67
CA ARG A 83 11.77 4.25 1.02
C ARG A 83 11.12 3.47 -0.11
N ALA A 84 10.08 4.03 -0.71
CA ALA A 84 9.36 3.44 -1.84
C ALA A 84 10.31 3.19 -3.02
N LEU A 85 11.08 4.20 -3.42
CA LEU A 85 12.07 4.11 -4.48
C LEU A 85 13.21 3.14 -4.16
N GLY A 86 13.65 3.07 -2.90
CA GLY A 86 14.66 2.10 -2.46
C GLY A 86 14.15 0.66 -2.57
N VAL A 87 12.92 0.40 -2.12
CA VAL A 87 12.25 -0.91 -2.27
C VAL A 87 12.05 -1.26 -3.74
N PHE A 88 11.61 -0.31 -4.55
CA PHE A 88 11.46 -0.45 -5.99
C PHE A 88 12.77 -0.88 -6.67
N ALA A 89 13.85 -0.13 -6.43
CA ALA A 89 15.15 -0.39 -7.03
C ALA A 89 15.74 -1.74 -6.60
N ILE A 90 15.64 -2.09 -5.31
CA ILE A 90 16.02 -3.42 -4.81
C ILE A 90 15.19 -4.50 -5.50
N GLY A 91 13.89 -4.26 -5.66
CA GLY A 91 12.98 -5.18 -6.35
C GLY A 91 13.42 -5.45 -7.78
N LEU A 92 13.72 -4.42 -8.57
CA LEU A 92 14.18 -4.59 -9.95
C LEU A 92 15.53 -5.32 -10.05
N LEU A 93 16.43 -5.09 -9.09
CA LEU A 93 17.72 -5.79 -9.04
C LEU A 93 17.54 -7.29 -8.72
N VAL A 94 16.68 -7.62 -7.76
CA VAL A 94 16.40 -9.01 -7.38
C VAL A 94 15.61 -9.74 -8.47
N SER A 95 14.71 -9.04 -9.16
CA SER A 95 13.88 -9.57 -10.25
C SER A 95 14.68 -9.89 -11.52
N GLY A 96 15.90 -9.35 -11.66
CA GLY A 96 16.80 -9.65 -12.77
C GLY A 96 17.62 -10.93 -12.62
N ALA A 97 17.51 -11.64 -11.48
CA ALA A 97 18.09 -12.98 -11.32
C ALA A 97 17.25 -14.04 -12.05
N ASP A 98 17.84 -15.19 -12.40
CA ASP A 98 17.19 -16.26 -13.18
C ASP A 98 15.81 -16.65 -12.62
N SER A 99 14.86 -16.96 -13.50
CA SER A 99 13.44 -16.64 -13.28
C SER A 99 12.55 -17.78 -12.75
N VAL A 100 13.05 -18.62 -11.82
CA VAL A 100 12.24 -19.70 -11.22
C VAL A 100 10.98 -19.13 -10.54
N LEU A 101 11.12 -18.03 -9.82
CA LEU A 101 10.00 -17.26 -9.29
C LEU A 101 9.66 -16.07 -10.21
N ASN A 102 8.51 -16.11 -10.89
CA ASN A 102 8.07 -15.06 -11.83
C ASN A 102 7.18 -13.95 -11.24
N SER A 103 6.99 -13.92 -9.92
CA SER A 103 6.04 -13.01 -9.25
C SER A 103 6.67 -12.20 -8.10
N VAL A 104 7.84 -11.58 -8.35
CA VAL A 104 8.53 -10.77 -7.33
C VAL A 104 7.73 -9.51 -6.97
N ILE A 105 7.35 -9.39 -5.69
CA ILE A 105 6.39 -8.38 -5.22
C ILE A 105 7.00 -6.98 -4.98
N LEU A 106 8.32 -6.89 -4.84
CA LEU A 106 9.00 -5.65 -4.42
C LEU A 106 8.81 -4.45 -5.37
N PRO A 107 8.90 -4.61 -6.71
CA PRO A 107 8.61 -3.51 -7.64
C PRO A 107 7.19 -2.97 -7.50
N TYR A 108 6.20 -3.85 -7.40
CA TYR A 108 4.80 -3.47 -7.16
C TYR A 108 4.65 -2.68 -5.84
N TYR A 109 5.33 -3.14 -4.78
CA TYR A 109 5.33 -2.43 -3.49
C TYR A 109 5.98 -1.04 -3.56
N GLY A 110 7.01 -0.88 -4.39
CA GLY A 110 7.61 0.42 -4.66
C GLY A 110 6.57 1.43 -5.16
N VAL A 111 5.76 1.04 -6.15
CA VAL A 111 4.67 1.87 -6.70
C VAL A 111 3.58 2.11 -5.66
N VAL A 112 3.09 1.06 -5.01
CA VAL A 112 2.04 1.13 -3.98
C VAL A 112 2.46 2.03 -2.80
N PHE A 113 3.71 1.92 -2.33
CA PHE A 113 4.22 2.78 -1.24
C PHE A 113 4.36 4.23 -1.67
N LEU A 114 4.68 4.51 -2.93
CA LEU A 114 4.70 5.86 -3.46
C LEU A 114 3.29 6.46 -3.51
N LEU A 115 2.30 5.68 -3.97
CA LEU A 115 0.89 6.05 -3.98
C LEU A 115 0.31 6.21 -2.56
N ALA A 116 0.89 5.54 -1.56
CA ALA A 116 0.50 5.70 -0.16
C ALA A 116 0.98 7.01 0.49
N VAL A 117 1.94 7.73 -0.11
CA VAL A 117 2.48 8.99 0.41
C VAL A 117 1.39 10.03 0.69
N PRO A 118 0.48 10.39 -0.23
CA PRO A 118 -0.58 11.35 0.05
C PRO A 118 -1.57 10.87 1.14
N LEU A 119 -1.72 9.57 1.34
CA LEU A 119 -2.70 8.99 2.28
C LEU A 119 -2.37 9.31 3.74
N VAL A 120 -1.10 9.62 4.07
CA VAL A 120 -0.69 10.00 5.44
C VAL A 120 -1.36 11.30 5.91
N LEU A 121 -1.84 12.12 4.96
CA LEU A 121 -2.53 13.39 5.21
C LEU A 121 -4.03 13.20 5.49
N LEU A 122 -4.59 12.03 5.19
CA LEU A 122 -6.00 11.74 5.40
C LEU A 122 -6.30 11.47 6.88
N PRO A 123 -7.49 11.86 7.40
CA PRO A 123 -7.95 11.43 8.72
C PRO A 123 -8.23 9.92 8.75
N THR A 124 -8.33 9.32 9.95
CA THR A 124 -8.44 7.86 10.12
C THR A 124 -9.71 7.28 9.48
N TRP A 125 -10.84 7.99 9.57
CA TRP A 125 -12.09 7.55 8.94
C TRP A 125 -11.98 7.50 7.40
N ALA A 126 -11.26 8.47 6.81
CA ALA A 126 -11.06 8.51 5.36
C ALA A 126 -10.16 7.37 4.91
N LEU A 127 -9.14 6.99 5.70
CA LEU A 127 -8.35 5.78 5.41
C LEU A 127 -9.19 4.51 5.42
N PHE A 128 -10.08 4.33 6.41
CA PHE A 128 -11.02 3.20 6.41
C PHE A 128 -11.96 3.24 5.22
N SER A 129 -12.48 4.42 4.87
CA SER A 129 -13.40 4.58 3.74
C SER A 129 -12.71 4.29 2.41
N THR A 130 -11.49 4.78 2.22
CA THR A 130 -10.67 4.48 1.03
C THR A 130 -10.32 3.01 0.96
N GLY A 131 -9.91 2.39 2.08
CA GLY A 131 -9.63 0.94 2.12
C GLY A 131 -10.87 0.09 1.80
N ALA A 132 -12.03 0.45 2.35
CA ALA A 132 -13.29 -0.23 2.06
C ALA A 132 -13.73 -0.04 0.60
N PHE A 133 -13.60 1.18 0.06
CA PHE A 133 -13.87 1.44 -1.36
C PHE A 133 -12.95 0.61 -2.27
N LEU A 134 -11.65 0.58 -1.97
CA LEU A 134 -10.67 -0.19 -2.75
C LEU A 134 -10.89 -1.71 -2.65
N ALA A 135 -11.36 -2.21 -1.51
CA ALA A 135 -11.63 -3.63 -1.34
C ALA A 135 -12.98 -4.06 -1.96
N LEU A 136 -14.00 -3.20 -1.91
CA LEU A 136 -15.39 -3.60 -2.22
C LEU A 136 -15.92 -3.03 -3.53
N VAL A 137 -15.40 -1.90 -4.01
CA VAL A 137 -15.96 -1.17 -5.16
C VAL A 137 -14.95 -1.11 -6.30
N ALA A 138 -13.68 -0.87 -6.02
CA ALA A 138 -12.64 -0.80 -7.05
C ALA A 138 -12.51 -2.08 -7.90
N PRO A 139 -12.69 -3.32 -7.38
CA PRO A 139 -12.64 -4.51 -8.21
C PRO A 139 -13.66 -4.48 -9.36
N PHE A 140 -14.87 -3.96 -9.13
CA PHE A 140 -15.89 -3.80 -10.17
C PHE A 140 -15.51 -2.73 -11.19
N GLY A 141 -14.86 -1.65 -10.75
CA GLY A 141 -14.31 -0.64 -11.65
C GLY A 141 -13.17 -1.21 -12.52
N MET A 142 -12.29 -2.01 -11.92
CA MET A 142 -11.23 -2.71 -12.65
C MET A 142 -11.79 -3.72 -13.64
N PHE A 143 -12.81 -4.50 -13.27
CA PHE A 143 -13.50 -5.42 -14.17
C PHE A 143 -14.01 -4.74 -15.45
N LEU A 144 -14.54 -3.52 -15.33
CA LEU A 144 -14.99 -2.74 -16.48
C LEU A 144 -13.84 -2.12 -17.28
N LEU A 145 -12.75 -1.77 -16.61
CA LEU A 145 -11.61 -1.10 -17.22
C LEU A 145 -10.70 -2.09 -17.96
N LEU A 146 -10.56 -3.31 -17.44
CA LEU A 146 -9.55 -4.29 -17.85
C LEU A 146 -9.53 -4.58 -19.36
N PRO A 147 -10.67 -4.74 -20.07
CA PRO A 147 -10.67 -4.97 -21.52
C PRO A 147 -10.10 -3.82 -22.36
N HIS A 148 -9.88 -2.66 -21.75
CA HIS A 148 -9.36 -1.45 -22.38
C HIS A 148 -7.89 -1.17 -22.01
N LEU A 149 -7.30 -2.01 -21.15
CA LEU A 149 -5.90 -1.90 -20.75
C LEU A 149 -5.04 -2.81 -21.63
N ALA A 150 -3.74 -2.53 -21.66
CA ALA A 150 -2.79 -3.42 -22.30
C ALA A 150 -2.64 -4.71 -21.49
N GLU A 151 -2.58 -5.85 -22.18
CA GLU A 151 -2.30 -7.15 -21.55
C GLU A 151 -0.97 -7.10 -20.80
N PRO A 152 -0.94 -7.50 -19.51
CA PRO A 152 0.30 -7.54 -18.73
C PRO A 152 1.24 -8.62 -19.28
N ALA A 153 2.55 -8.39 -19.16
CA ALA A 153 3.51 -9.40 -19.59
C ALA A 153 3.60 -10.59 -18.61
N LEU A 154 3.18 -10.39 -17.35
CA LEU A 154 3.24 -11.39 -16.26
C LEU A 154 4.64 -11.96 -16.04
N GLY A 155 5.66 -11.20 -16.41
CA GLY A 155 7.06 -11.50 -16.13
C GLY A 155 7.58 -10.64 -14.98
N ASN A 156 8.69 -11.07 -14.40
CA ASN A 156 9.38 -10.28 -13.38
C ASN A 156 9.78 -8.88 -13.91
N PRO A 157 9.45 -7.79 -13.18
CA PRO A 157 9.88 -6.45 -13.55
C PRO A 157 11.40 -6.29 -13.50
N THR A 158 12.04 -6.03 -14.65
CA THR A 158 13.50 -5.87 -14.72
C THR A 158 13.91 -4.42 -15.01
N LEU A 159 15.20 -4.12 -14.79
CA LEU A 159 15.79 -2.84 -15.21
C LEU A 159 15.72 -2.63 -16.73
N GLY A 160 15.83 -3.71 -17.52
CA GLY A 160 15.68 -3.64 -18.98
C GLY A 160 14.30 -3.12 -19.38
N ARG A 161 13.23 -3.74 -18.88
CA ARG A 161 11.85 -3.27 -19.17
C ARG A 161 11.59 -1.83 -18.70
N LEU A 162 12.20 -1.41 -17.60
CA LEU A 162 12.07 -0.01 -17.15
C LEU A 162 12.71 0.97 -18.15
N VAL A 163 13.79 0.58 -18.83
CA VAL A 163 14.46 1.41 -19.83
C VAL A 163 13.73 1.32 -21.18
N ASP A 164 13.34 0.11 -21.59
CA ASP A 164 12.78 -0.16 -22.92
C ASP A 164 11.33 0.33 -23.04
N ASP A 165 10.50 0.07 -22.02
CA ASP A 165 9.09 0.47 -21.99
C ASP A 165 8.62 0.85 -20.57
N PRO A 166 9.03 2.03 -20.07
CA PRO A 166 8.68 2.48 -18.72
C PRO A 166 7.18 2.65 -18.52
N LEU A 167 6.43 3.04 -19.56
CA LEU A 167 5.00 3.32 -19.43
C LEU A 167 4.19 2.02 -19.35
N ALA A 168 4.50 1.02 -20.18
CA ALA A 168 3.86 -0.28 -20.06
C ALA A 168 4.19 -0.93 -18.72
N LEU A 169 5.45 -0.87 -18.27
CA LEU A 169 5.83 -1.41 -16.97
C LEU A 169 5.10 -0.70 -15.82
N LEU A 170 5.07 0.64 -15.81
CA LEU A 170 4.37 1.37 -14.76
C LEU A 170 2.85 1.16 -14.82
N GLY A 171 2.28 1.00 -16.01
CA GLY A 171 0.88 0.63 -16.21
C GLY A 171 0.58 -0.75 -15.62
N GLU A 172 1.41 -1.74 -15.93
CA GLU A 172 1.34 -3.10 -15.38
C GLU A 172 1.42 -3.06 -13.86
N LEU A 173 2.45 -2.44 -13.28
CA LEU A 173 2.60 -2.35 -11.81
C LEU A 173 1.49 -1.56 -11.10
N ALA A 174 0.85 -0.62 -11.79
CA ALA A 174 -0.17 0.24 -11.19
C ALA A 174 -1.59 -0.32 -11.34
N LEU A 175 -1.91 -0.94 -12.46
CA LEU A 175 -3.30 -1.27 -12.82
C LEU A 175 -3.53 -2.75 -13.06
N THR A 176 -2.55 -3.51 -13.55
CA THR A 176 -2.68 -4.94 -13.88
C THR A 176 -1.58 -5.76 -13.21
N GLY A 177 -1.16 -6.88 -13.82
CA GLY A 177 -0.10 -7.75 -13.33
C GLY A 177 -0.45 -8.46 -12.02
N TYR A 178 0.51 -9.17 -11.43
CA TYR A 178 0.28 -10.00 -10.24
C TYR A 178 -0.27 -9.23 -9.03
N TYR A 179 0.07 -7.94 -8.90
CA TYR A 179 -0.18 -7.17 -7.69
C TYR A 179 -0.67 -5.73 -7.96
N PRO A 180 -1.84 -5.55 -8.58
CA PRO A 180 -2.31 -4.24 -9.06
C PRO A 180 -2.56 -3.26 -7.92
N ALA A 181 -2.15 -2.00 -8.09
CA ALA A 181 -2.14 -1.05 -6.98
C ALA A 181 -3.49 -0.82 -6.27
N PRO A 182 -4.67 -0.81 -6.93
CA PRO A 182 -5.96 -0.65 -6.25
C PRO A 182 -6.20 -1.70 -5.16
N ALA A 183 -5.99 -2.97 -5.47
CA ALA A 183 -6.12 -4.08 -4.53
C ALA A 183 -5.13 -3.93 -3.36
N TRP A 184 -3.86 -3.63 -3.68
CA TRP A 184 -2.81 -3.58 -2.67
C TRP A 184 -2.86 -2.34 -1.78
N LEU A 185 -3.34 -1.22 -2.31
CA LEU A 185 -3.64 -0.02 -1.54
C LEU A 185 -4.77 -0.24 -0.52
N ALA A 186 -5.70 -1.18 -0.75
CA ALA A 186 -6.72 -1.53 0.23
C ALA A 186 -6.07 -2.02 1.54
N TYR A 187 -5.13 -2.96 1.46
CA TYR A 187 -4.38 -3.45 2.63
C TYR A 187 -3.60 -2.34 3.33
N ILE A 188 -2.93 -1.47 2.54
CA ILE A 188 -2.14 -0.36 3.09
C ILE A 188 -3.04 0.64 3.81
N CYS A 189 -4.19 1.00 3.24
CA CYS A 189 -5.16 1.91 3.86
C CYS A 189 -5.66 1.37 5.20
N VAL A 190 -6.09 0.10 5.24
CA VAL A 190 -6.56 -0.57 6.46
C VAL A 190 -5.44 -0.65 7.50
N GLY A 191 -4.24 -1.06 7.09
CA GLY A 191 -3.06 -1.10 7.95
C GLY A 191 -2.68 0.27 8.52
N MET A 192 -2.74 1.33 7.71
CA MET A 192 -2.48 2.69 8.17
C MET A 192 -3.54 3.17 9.17
N ALA A 193 -4.83 2.87 8.92
CA ALA A 193 -5.90 3.23 9.83
C ALA A 193 -5.73 2.54 11.19
N ILE A 194 -5.42 1.24 11.20
CA ILE A 194 -5.18 0.44 12.40
C ILE A 194 -3.92 0.88 13.14
N GLY A 195 -2.86 1.24 12.43
CA GLY A 195 -1.62 1.73 13.04
C GLY A 195 -1.79 3.04 13.84
N ARG A 196 -2.90 3.75 13.66
CA ARG A 196 -3.27 4.95 14.45
C ARG A 196 -4.03 4.61 15.74
N ILE A 197 -4.51 3.37 15.87
CA ILE A 197 -5.16 2.87 17.06
C ILE A 197 -4.08 2.42 18.06
N ASP A 198 -4.36 2.53 19.36
CA ASP A 198 -3.46 2.07 20.41
C ASP A 198 -3.42 0.53 20.48
N LEU A 199 -2.51 -0.06 19.69
CA LEU A 199 -2.26 -1.50 19.61
C LEU A 199 -1.69 -2.11 20.90
N SER A 200 -1.34 -1.31 21.90
CA SER A 200 -0.91 -1.84 23.20
C SER A 200 -2.09 -2.32 24.06
N ARG A 201 -3.32 -1.94 23.70
CA ARG A 201 -4.52 -2.30 24.46
C ARG A 201 -4.98 -3.71 24.08
N PRO A 202 -5.17 -4.62 25.07
CA PRO A 202 -5.62 -5.99 24.78
C PRO A 202 -7.02 -6.02 24.16
N ARG A 203 -7.88 -5.05 24.48
CA ARG A 203 -9.21 -4.91 23.86
C ARG A 203 -9.12 -4.66 22.35
N VAL A 204 -8.15 -3.86 21.90
CA VAL A 204 -7.93 -3.61 20.47
C VAL A 204 -7.40 -4.87 19.80
N ALA A 205 -6.43 -5.56 20.41
CA ALA A 205 -5.90 -6.81 19.89
C ALA A 205 -6.99 -7.91 19.77
N ALA A 206 -7.86 -8.04 20.78
CA ALA A 206 -9.00 -8.95 20.76
C ALA A 206 -10.04 -8.56 19.69
N ALA A 207 -10.31 -7.27 19.51
CA ALA A 207 -11.22 -6.80 18.44
C ALA A 207 -10.65 -7.09 17.05
N LEU A 208 -9.33 -6.90 16.83
CA LEU A 208 -8.66 -7.26 15.58
C LEU A 208 -8.76 -8.75 15.29
N LEU A 209 -8.56 -9.59 16.32
CA LEU A 209 -8.74 -11.04 16.20
C LEU A 209 -10.17 -11.40 15.83
N ALA A 210 -11.15 -10.91 16.60
CA ALA A 210 -12.56 -11.23 16.38
C ALA A 210 -13.08 -10.74 15.03
N VAL A 211 -12.87 -9.47 14.68
CA VAL A 211 -13.30 -8.90 13.38
C VAL A 211 -12.57 -9.60 12.24
N GLY A 212 -11.27 -9.82 12.38
CA GLY A 212 -10.47 -10.52 11.37
C GLY A 212 -10.98 -11.93 11.09
N SER A 213 -11.24 -12.71 12.14
CA SER A 213 -11.81 -14.05 12.03
C SER A 213 -13.21 -14.04 11.39
N VAL A 214 -14.07 -13.09 11.76
CA VAL A 214 -15.41 -12.96 11.14
C VAL A 214 -15.28 -12.67 9.65
N LEU A 215 -14.45 -11.70 9.26
CA LEU A 215 -14.24 -11.36 7.84
C LEU A 215 -13.68 -12.55 7.05
N ALA A 216 -12.70 -13.28 7.60
CA ALA A 216 -12.13 -14.47 6.96
C ALA A 216 -13.17 -15.58 6.75
N VAL A 217 -14.03 -15.83 7.75
CA VAL A 217 -15.11 -16.84 7.64
C VAL A 217 -16.15 -16.40 6.61
N TRP A 218 -16.56 -15.13 6.62
CA TRP A 218 -17.55 -14.60 5.68
C TRP A 218 -17.07 -14.63 4.24
N ALA A 219 -15.80 -14.25 4.03
CA ALA A 219 -15.14 -14.31 2.74
C ALA A 219 -15.02 -15.73 2.18
N ARG A 220 -15.14 -16.77 3.01
CA ARG A 220 -15.26 -18.15 2.53
C ARG A 220 -16.71 -18.58 2.35
N ALA A 221 -17.58 -18.23 3.30
CA ALA A 221 -18.97 -18.69 3.33
C ALA A 221 -19.82 -18.11 2.19
N ILE A 222 -19.72 -16.80 1.94
CA ILE A 222 -20.54 -16.12 0.92
C ILE A 222 -20.20 -16.64 -0.50
N PRO A 223 -18.92 -16.66 -0.92
CA PRO A 223 -18.50 -17.29 -2.17
C PRO A 223 -18.94 -18.74 -2.31
N THR A 224 -18.84 -19.53 -1.25
CA THR A 224 -19.30 -20.93 -1.28
C THR A 224 -20.79 -21.01 -1.63
N VAL A 225 -21.62 -20.18 -0.99
CA VAL A 225 -23.06 -20.12 -1.31
C VAL A 225 -23.31 -19.64 -2.73
N LEU A 226 -22.66 -18.55 -3.15
CA LEU A 226 -22.85 -17.95 -4.47
C LEU A 226 -22.40 -18.88 -5.60
N LEU A 227 -21.24 -19.52 -5.46
CA LEU A 227 -20.66 -20.36 -6.51
C LEU A 227 -21.31 -21.74 -6.57
N HIS A 228 -21.59 -22.39 -5.43
CA HIS A 228 -22.18 -23.73 -5.41
C HIS A 228 -23.71 -23.72 -5.47
N LEU A 229 -24.38 -22.89 -4.67
CA LEU A 229 -25.86 -22.87 -4.60
C LEU A 229 -26.48 -21.85 -5.57
N GLY A 230 -25.74 -20.78 -5.88
CA GLY A 230 -26.18 -19.74 -6.81
C GLY A 230 -25.93 -20.06 -8.29
N GLY A 231 -25.33 -21.22 -8.61
CA GLY A 231 -24.99 -21.61 -9.98
C GLY A 231 -23.80 -20.85 -10.57
N GLY A 232 -22.99 -20.19 -9.73
CA GLY A 232 -21.86 -19.38 -10.20
C GLY A 232 -20.80 -20.18 -10.95
N PHE A 233 -20.52 -21.43 -10.54
CA PHE A 233 -19.60 -22.29 -11.29
C PHE A 233 -20.11 -22.58 -12.70
N ASP A 234 -21.38 -22.97 -12.84
CA ASP A 234 -21.99 -23.27 -14.13
C ASP A 234 -21.99 -22.03 -15.03
N ALA A 235 -22.28 -20.85 -14.47
CA ALA A 235 -22.26 -19.59 -15.20
C ALA A 235 -20.85 -19.18 -15.66
N ILE A 236 -19.82 -19.43 -14.83
CA ILE A 236 -18.42 -19.21 -15.22
C ILE A 236 -18.01 -20.15 -16.36
N HIS A 237 -18.34 -21.44 -16.27
CA HIS A 237 -18.02 -22.41 -17.31
C HIS A 237 -18.80 -22.13 -18.60
N ALA A 238 -20.07 -21.68 -18.51
CA ALA A 238 -20.85 -21.28 -19.68
C ALA A 238 -20.27 -20.03 -20.37
N ALA A 239 -19.69 -19.09 -19.61
CA ALA A 239 -19.05 -17.88 -20.13
C ALA A 239 -17.57 -18.05 -20.49
N GLN A 240 -16.97 -19.21 -20.21
CA GLN A 240 -15.56 -19.51 -20.46
C GLN A 240 -15.13 -19.33 -21.93
N PRO A 241 -15.93 -19.64 -22.96
CA PRO A 241 -15.52 -19.41 -24.35
C PRO A 241 -15.18 -17.94 -24.67
N ALA A 242 -15.71 -16.98 -23.89
CA ALA A 242 -15.43 -15.56 -24.03
C ALA A 242 -14.35 -15.04 -23.06
N SER A 243 -13.78 -15.89 -22.20
CA SER A 243 -12.79 -15.47 -21.19
C SER A 243 -11.36 -15.43 -21.71
N GLY A 244 -11.08 -16.05 -22.87
CA GLY A 244 -9.72 -16.24 -23.37
C GLY A 244 -8.95 -17.38 -22.69
N LEU A 245 -9.48 -17.95 -21.60
CA LEU A 245 -8.91 -19.13 -20.94
C LEU A 245 -9.43 -20.41 -21.59
N THR A 246 -8.71 -21.51 -21.45
CA THR A 246 -9.18 -22.88 -21.69
C THR A 246 -10.00 -23.40 -20.49
N PRO A 247 -10.71 -24.54 -20.63
CA PRO A 247 -11.38 -25.18 -19.48
C PRO A 247 -10.43 -25.56 -18.35
N ALA A 248 -9.20 -25.98 -18.69
CA ALA A 248 -8.17 -26.36 -17.72
C ALA A 248 -7.67 -25.12 -16.95
N GLU A 249 -7.35 -24.03 -17.65
CA GLU A 249 -6.95 -22.77 -17.03
C GLU A 249 -8.08 -22.16 -16.18
N THR A 250 -9.33 -22.26 -16.64
CA THR A 250 -10.50 -21.81 -15.86
C THR A 250 -10.60 -22.57 -14.54
N SER A 251 -10.44 -23.90 -14.59
CA SER A 251 -10.45 -24.74 -13.38
C SER A 251 -9.26 -24.42 -12.46
N TYR A 252 -8.08 -24.18 -13.04
CA TYR A 252 -6.89 -23.78 -12.31
C TYR A 252 -7.11 -22.46 -11.55
N VAL A 253 -7.66 -21.43 -12.22
CA VAL A 253 -7.93 -20.13 -11.57
C VAL A 253 -8.92 -20.27 -10.42
N LEU A 254 -9.97 -21.08 -10.60
CA LEU A 254 -10.96 -21.32 -9.55
C LEU A 254 -10.40 -22.09 -8.35
N GLN A 255 -9.36 -22.91 -8.54
CA GLN A 255 -8.80 -23.77 -7.51
C GLN A 255 -7.57 -23.17 -6.81
N PHE A 256 -6.69 -22.52 -7.56
CA PHE A 256 -5.39 -22.02 -7.09
C PHE A 256 -5.32 -20.50 -6.98
N GLY A 257 -6.20 -19.77 -7.68
CA GLY A 257 -6.22 -18.31 -7.68
C GLY A 257 -5.89 -17.68 -9.02
N GLY A 258 -5.89 -16.36 -9.09
CA GLY A 258 -5.60 -15.59 -10.30
C GLY A 258 -4.27 -14.85 -10.24
N ASP A 259 -3.84 -14.28 -11.36
CA ASP A 259 -2.59 -13.53 -11.46
C ASP A 259 -2.79 -12.03 -11.25
N GLY A 260 -3.53 -11.67 -10.20
CA GLY A 260 -3.86 -10.28 -9.82
C GLY A 260 -5.27 -9.84 -10.21
N GLU A 261 -5.90 -10.56 -11.14
CA GLU A 261 -7.23 -10.27 -11.69
C GLU A 261 -7.97 -11.54 -12.10
N VAL A 262 -9.21 -11.36 -12.57
CA VAL A 262 -10.08 -12.43 -13.05
C VAL A 262 -10.66 -12.07 -14.41
N PRO A 263 -11.02 -13.06 -15.24
CA PRO A 263 -11.60 -12.78 -16.55
C PRO A 263 -12.88 -11.94 -16.47
N THR A 264 -13.12 -11.16 -17.53
CA THR A 264 -14.24 -10.23 -17.62
C THR A 264 -15.46 -10.80 -18.34
N SER A 265 -15.45 -12.11 -18.63
CA SER A 265 -16.52 -12.78 -19.39
C SER A 265 -17.86 -12.89 -18.65
N THR A 266 -17.85 -12.79 -17.31
CA THR A 266 -19.06 -12.81 -16.49
C THR A 266 -18.84 -12.15 -15.13
N TRP A 267 -19.88 -11.51 -14.59
CA TRP A 267 -19.84 -10.92 -13.25
C TRP A 267 -19.67 -11.95 -12.13
N TRP A 268 -19.95 -13.24 -12.41
CA TRP A 268 -19.76 -14.31 -11.43
C TRP A 268 -18.31 -14.48 -10.98
N TRP A 269 -17.34 -14.02 -11.78
CA TRP A 269 -15.94 -13.96 -11.35
C TRP A 269 -15.72 -13.09 -10.11
N MET A 270 -16.55 -12.07 -9.86
CA MET A 270 -16.47 -11.23 -8.65
C MET A 270 -16.84 -11.98 -7.36
N ALA A 271 -17.46 -13.15 -7.47
CA ALA A 271 -17.79 -14.00 -6.32
C ALA A 271 -16.64 -14.95 -5.93
N VAL A 272 -15.60 -15.09 -6.75
CA VAL A 272 -14.47 -16.01 -6.51
C VAL A 272 -13.62 -15.52 -5.34
N ASP A 273 -13.23 -16.41 -4.42
CA ASP A 273 -12.40 -16.12 -3.24
C ASP A 273 -10.98 -16.67 -3.34
N GLY A 274 -10.57 -17.05 -4.55
CA GLY A 274 -9.24 -17.58 -4.85
C GLY A 274 -8.14 -16.58 -4.53
N PRO A 275 -6.95 -17.06 -4.12
CA PRO A 275 -5.79 -16.20 -3.90
C PRO A 275 -5.49 -15.29 -5.09
N HIS A 276 -5.08 -14.05 -4.83
CA HIS A 276 -4.58 -13.13 -5.86
C HIS A 276 -5.59 -12.83 -6.99
N THR A 277 -6.88 -13.14 -6.81
CA THR A 277 -7.91 -12.84 -7.81
C THR A 277 -8.32 -11.37 -7.80
N GLY A 278 -7.98 -10.62 -6.74
CA GLY A 278 -8.28 -9.19 -6.63
C GLY A 278 -9.77 -8.89 -6.47
N THR A 279 -10.60 -9.91 -6.27
CA THR A 279 -12.05 -9.80 -6.08
C THR A 279 -12.38 -9.27 -4.68
N PRO A 280 -13.61 -8.77 -4.44
CA PRO A 280 -14.01 -8.35 -3.11
C PRO A 280 -13.90 -9.46 -2.05
N ALA A 281 -14.20 -10.71 -2.41
CA ALA A 281 -14.11 -11.84 -1.49
C ALA A 281 -12.66 -12.15 -1.09
N ASP A 282 -11.75 -12.21 -2.06
CA ASP A 282 -10.31 -12.38 -1.82
C ASP A 282 -9.78 -11.27 -0.90
N LEU A 283 -10.00 -10.01 -1.27
CA LEU A 283 -9.49 -8.85 -0.51
C LEU A 283 -10.04 -8.83 0.92
N VAL A 284 -11.35 -9.09 1.11
CA VAL A 284 -11.96 -9.12 2.46
C VAL A 284 -11.41 -10.29 3.28
N GLY A 285 -11.28 -11.47 2.68
CA GLY A 285 -10.81 -12.68 3.37
C GLY A 285 -9.35 -12.58 3.82
N THR A 286 -8.50 -12.05 2.96
CA THR A 286 -7.07 -11.86 3.24
C THR A 286 -6.82 -10.66 4.16
N ILE A 287 -7.59 -9.55 4.06
CA ILE A 287 -7.61 -8.50 5.09
C ILE A 287 -7.99 -9.12 6.44
N GLY A 288 -9.10 -9.88 6.48
CA GLY A 288 -9.58 -10.53 7.70
C GLY A 288 -8.52 -11.44 8.34
N THR A 289 -7.88 -12.27 7.52
CA THR A 289 -6.78 -13.14 7.96
C THR A 289 -5.62 -12.34 8.53
N ALA A 290 -5.18 -11.27 7.84
CA ALA A 290 -4.10 -10.41 8.32
C ALA A 290 -4.43 -9.73 9.66
N LEU A 291 -5.68 -9.28 9.84
CA LEU A 291 -6.17 -8.73 11.11
C LEU A 291 -6.18 -9.77 12.22
N ALA A 292 -6.62 -10.99 11.91
CA ALA A 292 -6.64 -12.09 12.86
C ALA A 292 -5.23 -12.44 13.34
N VAL A 293 -4.28 -12.58 12.42
CA VAL A 293 -2.87 -12.86 12.73
C VAL A 293 -2.26 -11.73 13.57
N LEU A 294 -2.48 -10.46 13.18
CA LEU A 294 -1.98 -9.32 13.95
C LEU A 294 -2.58 -9.29 15.37
N GLY A 295 -3.90 -9.47 15.50
CA GLY A 295 -4.60 -9.51 16.78
C GLY A 295 -4.08 -10.62 17.68
N LEU A 296 -3.92 -11.84 17.14
CA LEU A 296 -3.36 -12.98 17.86
C LEU A 296 -1.94 -12.71 18.35
N MET A 297 -1.06 -12.21 17.50
CA MET A 297 0.33 -11.91 17.88
C MET A 297 0.43 -10.80 18.93
N LEU A 298 -0.46 -9.80 18.87
CA LEU A 298 -0.55 -8.74 19.89
C LEU A 298 -1.05 -9.29 21.24
N LEU A 299 -2.03 -10.18 21.24
CA LEU A 299 -2.51 -10.85 22.46
C LEU A 299 -1.41 -11.71 23.08
N LEU A 300 -0.76 -12.57 22.29
CA LEU A 300 0.33 -13.42 22.75
C LEU A 300 1.49 -12.61 23.32
N ALA A 301 1.81 -11.46 22.72
CA ALA A 301 2.84 -10.54 23.21
C ALA A 301 2.54 -9.96 24.60
N GLY A 302 1.26 -9.92 25.01
CA GLY A 302 0.83 -9.50 26.35
C GLY A 302 0.88 -10.61 27.40
N THR A 303 1.20 -11.85 27.03
CA THR A 303 1.22 -13.02 27.93
C THR A 303 2.65 -13.47 28.28
N ARG A 304 2.76 -14.51 29.11
CA ARG A 304 4.04 -15.19 29.38
C ARG A 304 4.67 -15.82 28.11
N ALA A 305 3.89 -16.05 27.06
CA ALA A 305 4.37 -16.58 25.78
C ALA A 305 5.17 -15.55 24.94
N ARG A 306 5.34 -14.32 25.42
CA ARG A 306 6.09 -13.26 24.73
C ARG A 306 7.50 -13.67 24.30
N SER A 307 8.18 -14.51 25.08
CA SER A 307 9.52 -15.02 24.73
C SER A 307 9.51 -15.88 23.48
N LEU A 308 8.44 -16.65 23.24
CA LEU A 308 8.28 -17.48 22.05
C LEU A 308 8.11 -16.67 20.77
N LEU A 309 7.67 -15.40 20.88
CA LEU A 309 7.55 -14.49 19.74
C LEU A 309 8.89 -13.86 19.34
N VAL A 310 9.94 -14.00 20.15
CA VAL A 310 11.23 -13.33 19.89
C VAL A 310 11.86 -13.77 18.56
N PRO A 311 11.93 -15.05 18.20
CA PRO A 311 12.45 -15.49 16.90
C PRO A 311 11.66 -14.90 15.72
N LEU A 312 10.33 -14.96 15.78
CA LEU A 312 9.45 -14.40 14.77
C LEU A 312 9.61 -12.89 14.64
N ALA A 313 9.66 -12.18 15.76
CA ALA A 313 9.85 -10.73 15.77
C ALA A 313 11.24 -10.31 15.30
N ALA A 314 12.26 -11.13 15.53
CA ALA A 314 13.60 -10.89 14.99
C ALA A 314 13.56 -10.94 13.45
N ALA A 315 13.04 -12.04 12.89
CA ALA A 315 12.90 -12.22 11.45
C ALA A 315 12.01 -11.14 10.81
N GLY A 316 10.85 -10.88 11.41
CA GLY A 316 9.90 -9.87 10.95
C GLY A 316 10.36 -8.41 11.08
N SER A 317 11.48 -8.17 11.77
CA SER A 317 12.12 -6.84 11.81
C SER A 317 13.12 -6.60 10.68
N MET A 318 13.39 -7.62 9.85
CA MET A 318 14.38 -7.64 8.78
C MET A 318 13.81 -8.28 7.50
N THR A 319 12.53 -8.04 7.24
CA THR A 319 11.79 -8.69 6.15
C THR A 319 12.28 -8.32 4.76
N LEU A 320 12.75 -7.09 4.53
CA LEU A 320 13.27 -6.70 3.22
C LEU A 320 14.55 -7.47 2.92
N THR A 321 15.46 -7.57 3.90
CA THR A 321 16.67 -8.41 3.75
C THR A 321 16.33 -9.86 3.51
N PHE A 322 15.53 -10.49 4.38
CA PHE A 322 15.27 -11.91 4.26
C PHE A 322 14.45 -12.27 3.02
N TYR A 323 13.49 -11.42 2.63
CA TYR A 323 12.75 -11.64 1.38
C TYR A 323 13.68 -11.54 0.17
N SER A 324 14.53 -10.52 0.08
CA SER A 324 15.47 -10.40 -1.04
C SER A 324 16.45 -11.57 -1.10
N VAL A 325 16.99 -12.02 0.04
CA VAL A 325 17.89 -13.19 0.08
C VAL A 325 17.15 -14.48 -0.30
N HIS A 326 15.92 -14.67 0.18
CA HIS A 326 15.09 -15.82 -0.17
C HIS A 326 14.81 -15.90 -1.67
N VAL A 327 14.40 -14.79 -2.30
CA VAL A 327 14.15 -14.75 -3.74
C VAL A 327 15.44 -15.03 -4.52
N LEU A 328 16.56 -14.39 -4.15
CA LEU A 328 17.84 -14.65 -4.80
C LEU A 328 18.30 -16.10 -4.64
N PHE A 329 18.04 -16.71 -3.49
CA PHE A 329 18.39 -18.12 -3.22
C PHE A 329 17.59 -19.06 -4.13
N LEU A 330 16.27 -18.92 -4.18
CA LEU A 330 15.41 -19.76 -5.04
C LEU A 330 15.72 -19.60 -6.54
N ASN A 331 16.22 -18.42 -6.93
CA ASN A 331 16.59 -18.08 -8.30
C ASN A 331 18.09 -18.32 -8.59
N SER A 332 18.77 -19.15 -7.79
CA SER A 332 20.21 -19.42 -7.95
C SER A 332 20.51 -20.91 -8.06
N ASP A 333 21.67 -21.24 -8.65
CA ASP A 333 22.21 -22.60 -8.70
C ASP A 333 22.49 -23.21 -7.31
N PHE A 334 22.36 -22.42 -6.24
CA PHE A 334 22.54 -22.92 -4.86
C PHE A 334 21.31 -23.66 -4.34
N ASP A 335 20.11 -23.45 -4.87
CA ASP A 335 18.92 -24.19 -4.45
C ASP A 335 18.87 -25.58 -5.12
N THR A 336 19.75 -26.46 -4.64
CA THR A 336 19.86 -27.86 -5.07
C THR A 336 19.04 -28.81 -4.20
N TYR A 337 18.22 -28.25 -3.30
CA TYR A 337 17.50 -29.03 -2.30
C TYR A 337 16.15 -29.51 -2.83
N THR A 338 15.62 -30.59 -2.23
CA THR A 338 14.20 -30.91 -2.41
C THR A 338 13.32 -29.84 -1.77
N PRO A 339 12.08 -29.63 -2.25
CA PRO A 339 11.17 -28.60 -1.75
C PRO A 339 11.08 -28.51 -0.21
N VAL A 340 10.91 -29.68 0.44
CA VAL A 340 10.81 -29.76 1.91
C VAL A 340 12.13 -29.42 2.59
N THR A 341 13.24 -29.94 2.09
CA THR A 341 14.57 -29.71 2.68
C THR A 341 14.98 -28.25 2.54
N GLY A 342 14.82 -27.67 1.35
CA GLY A 342 15.10 -26.27 1.06
C GLY A 342 14.26 -25.35 1.94
N CYS A 343 12.96 -25.63 2.09
CA CYS A 343 12.08 -24.91 3.00
C CYS A 343 12.61 -24.93 4.44
N VAL A 344 12.87 -26.11 5.01
CA VAL A 344 13.34 -26.26 6.40
C VAL A 344 14.68 -25.55 6.63
N VAL A 345 15.64 -25.70 5.72
CA VAL A 345 16.95 -25.05 5.80
C VAL A 345 16.78 -23.53 5.81
N GLN A 346 15.97 -22.98 4.91
CA GLN A 346 15.72 -21.54 4.85
C GLN A 346 15.03 -21.01 6.11
N LEU A 347 14.02 -21.71 6.63
CA LEU A 347 13.33 -21.32 7.86
C LEU A 347 14.28 -21.29 9.07
N ILE A 348 15.14 -22.31 9.20
CA ILE A 348 16.15 -22.37 10.27
C ILE A 348 17.17 -21.24 10.09
N ALA A 349 17.70 -21.06 8.88
CA ALA A 349 18.69 -20.03 8.57
C ALA A 349 18.16 -18.62 8.88
N VAL A 350 16.94 -18.30 8.43
CA VAL A 350 16.29 -17.00 8.69
C VAL A 350 16.17 -16.76 10.19
N VAL A 351 15.70 -17.74 10.97
CA VAL A 351 15.54 -17.59 12.42
C VAL A 351 16.89 -17.38 13.11
N LEU A 352 17.89 -18.22 12.83
CA LEU A 352 19.20 -18.15 13.48
C LEU A 352 19.93 -16.85 13.13
N ILE A 353 19.96 -16.49 11.84
CA ILE A 353 20.58 -15.24 11.38
C ILE A 353 19.84 -14.04 11.98
N ALA A 354 18.51 -14.05 12.01
CA ALA A 354 17.74 -12.95 12.58
C ALA A 354 18.06 -12.73 14.06
N LEU A 355 18.20 -13.80 14.84
CA LEU A 355 18.58 -13.73 16.25
C LEU A 355 20.01 -13.20 16.42
N ALA A 356 20.95 -13.68 15.62
CA ALA A 356 22.35 -13.22 15.65
C ALA A 356 22.47 -11.73 15.26
N VAL A 357 21.82 -11.30 14.18
CA VAL A 357 21.80 -9.89 13.75
C VAL A 357 21.10 -9.02 14.79
N ARG A 358 20.02 -9.50 15.40
CA ARG A 358 19.32 -8.78 16.47
C ARG A 358 20.19 -8.59 17.71
N ALA A 359 21.05 -9.55 18.03
CA ALA A 359 22.00 -9.48 19.15
C ALA A 359 23.19 -8.54 18.89
N THR A 360 23.51 -8.27 17.61
CA THR A 360 24.69 -7.47 17.21
C THR A 360 24.32 -6.08 16.71
N THR A 361 23.73 -5.96 15.52
CA THR A 361 23.45 -4.68 14.84
C THR A 361 22.01 -4.19 15.04
N GLY A 362 21.08 -5.09 15.36
CA GLY A 362 19.67 -4.80 15.65
C GLY A 362 18.78 -4.50 14.44
N ARG A 363 19.32 -4.48 13.20
CA ARG A 363 18.59 -4.26 11.95
C ARG A 363 19.24 -5.02 10.79
N GLY A 364 18.43 -5.44 9.82
CA GLY A 364 18.93 -6.01 8.58
C GLY A 364 19.64 -4.96 7.69
N PRO A 365 20.58 -5.40 6.83
CA PRO A 365 21.40 -4.53 5.99
C PRO A 365 20.58 -3.67 5.02
N LEU A 366 19.56 -4.24 4.35
CA LEU A 366 18.74 -3.49 3.39
C LEU A 366 17.83 -2.49 4.11
N GLU A 367 17.29 -2.85 5.26
CA GLU A 367 16.52 -1.92 6.10
C GLU A 367 17.39 -0.77 6.63
N ALA A 368 18.63 -1.06 6.99
CA ALA A 368 19.60 -0.06 7.44
C ALA A 368 19.95 0.92 6.31
N LEU A 369 20.22 0.40 5.10
CA LEU A 369 20.51 1.19 3.90
C LEU A 369 19.35 2.11 3.53
N VAL A 370 18.19 1.54 3.23
CA VAL A 370 17.00 2.29 2.81
C VAL A 370 16.55 3.25 3.92
N GLY A 371 16.60 2.80 5.18
CA GLY A 371 16.30 3.64 6.32
C GLY A 371 17.27 4.82 6.50
N GLY A 372 18.55 4.63 6.21
CA GLY A 372 19.58 5.67 6.24
C GLY A 372 19.36 6.72 5.16
N LEU A 373 19.15 6.29 3.92
CA LEU A 373 18.86 7.17 2.79
C LEU A 373 17.59 7.99 3.04
N ALA A 374 16.52 7.36 3.52
CA ALA A 374 15.26 8.05 3.81
C ALA A 374 15.39 9.12 4.91
N ARG A 375 16.21 8.88 5.95
CA ARG A 375 16.49 9.88 6.99
C ARG A 375 17.26 11.07 6.43
N ARG A 376 18.24 10.83 5.56
CA ARG A 376 19.02 11.89 4.89
C ARG A 376 18.12 12.72 3.96
N ALA A 377 17.27 12.08 3.17
CA ALA A 377 16.31 12.75 2.29
C ALA A 377 15.36 13.66 3.07
N ARG A 378 14.81 13.17 4.20
CA ARG A 378 14.00 14.00 5.10
C ARG A 378 14.76 15.19 5.65
N ALA A 379 15.99 14.99 6.12
CA ALA A 379 16.81 16.08 6.67
C ALA A 379 17.11 17.14 5.60
N PHE A 380 17.38 16.71 4.37
CA PHE A 380 17.59 17.60 3.22
C PHE A 380 16.33 18.40 2.89
N ALA A 381 15.16 17.74 2.82
CA ALA A 381 13.88 18.39 2.52
C ALA A 381 13.41 19.42 3.56
N LEU A 382 13.95 19.34 4.79
CA LEU A 382 13.65 20.27 5.87
C LEU A 382 14.70 21.39 6.02
N ARG A 383 15.75 21.42 5.18
CA ARG A 383 16.71 22.52 5.20
C ARG A 383 15.99 23.83 4.81
N PRO A 384 16.15 24.92 5.58
CA PRO A 384 15.72 26.23 5.13
C PRO A 384 16.36 26.52 3.78
N ALA A 385 15.59 27.00 2.80
CA ALA A 385 16.17 27.59 1.60
C ALA A 385 17.16 28.65 2.08
N ALA A 386 18.42 28.58 1.64
CA ALA A 386 19.42 29.55 2.01
C ALA A 386 18.84 30.93 1.70
N VAL A 387 18.66 31.75 2.74
CA VAL A 387 18.33 33.16 2.56
C VAL A 387 19.48 33.72 1.74
N ALA A 388 19.22 34.14 0.51
CA ALA A 388 20.19 34.88 -0.27
C ALA A 388 20.70 36.02 0.65
N PRO A 389 22.02 36.20 0.80
CA PRO A 389 22.53 37.29 1.62
C PRO A 389 21.84 38.58 1.13
N PRO A 390 21.30 39.42 2.04
CA PRO A 390 20.73 40.69 1.63
C PRO A 390 21.78 41.37 0.74
N GLY A 391 21.34 41.76 -0.46
CA GLY A 391 22.19 42.38 -1.46
C GLY A 391 23.08 43.42 -0.80
N ALA A 392 24.35 43.41 -1.19
CA ALA A 392 25.28 44.45 -0.87
C ALA A 392 24.78 45.76 -1.49
N ASP A 393 23.86 46.44 -0.80
CA ASP A 393 23.71 47.87 -0.91
C ASP A 393 24.96 48.45 -0.25
N VAL A 394 26.02 48.54 -1.05
CA VAL A 394 27.17 49.40 -0.78
C VAL A 394 26.62 50.82 -0.75
N VAL A 395 26.21 51.28 0.43
CA VAL A 395 26.08 52.70 0.70
C VAL A 395 27.52 53.20 0.92
N PRO A 396 28.12 53.98 0.00
CA PRO A 396 29.44 54.55 0.23
C PRO A 396 29.37 55.46 1.46
N ALA A 397 30.28 55.21 2.40
CA ALA A 397 30.40 55.97 3.65
C ALA A 397 30.57 57.47 3.36
N ALA A 398 29.66 58.28 3.90
CA ALA A 398 29.82 59.73 3.93
C ALA A 398 30.98 60.12 4.86
N PRO A 399 31.78 61.14 4.53
CA PRO A 399 32.94 61.53 5.32
C PRO A 399 32.55 62.12 6.68
N VAL A 400 33.30 61.71 7.70
CA VAL A 400 33.17 62.12 9.10
C VAL A 400 33.45 63.62 9.24
N VAL A 401 32.47 64.39 9.74
CA VAL A 401 32.65 65.79 10.19
C VAL A 401 32.85 65.80 11.71
N PRO A 402 33.85 66.50 12.28
CA PRO A 402 34.10 66.50 13.72
C PRO A 402 33.02 67.25 14.51
N ALA A 403 32.73 66.75 15.71
CA ALA A 403 31.67 67.22 16.59
C ALA A 403 31.93 68.60 17.21
N LEU A 404 30.88 69.43 17.29
CA LEU A 404 30.81 70.62 18.16
C LEU A 404 30.20 70.25 19.52
N PRO A 405 30.63 70.91 20.62
CA PRO A 405 30.28 70.51 21.99
C PRO A 405 28.83 70.87 22.40
N VAL A 406 28.27 69.98 23.21
CA VAL A 406 26.90 69.96 23.74
C VAL A 406 26.70 71.00 24.85
N VAL A 407 25.62 71.79 24.76
CA VAL A 407 25.10 72.66 25.84
C VAL A 407 24.03 71.89 26.64
N PRO A 408 24.03 71.91 27.99
CA PRO A 408 23.09 71.13 28.79
C PRO A 408 21.67 71.75 28.84
N ALA A 409 20.66 70.87 28.82
CA ALA A 409 19.24 71.21 28.84
C ALA A 409 18.69 71.46 30.26
N VAL A 410 17.77 72.43 30.37
CA VAL A 410 17.01 72.84 31.56
C VAL A 410 15.80 71.90 31.79
N PRO A 411 15.43 71.56 33.04
CA PRO A 411 14.35 70.61 33.34
C PRO A 411 12.96 71.27 33.32
N ARG A 412 11.94 70.58 32.78
CA ARG A 412 10.52 70.97 32.89
C ARG A 412 9.68 69.93 33.63
N ALA A 413 8.74 70.46 34.41
CA ALA A 413 8.02 69.84 35.51
C ALA A 413 6.80 68.98 35.13
N ARG A 414 6.37 68.17 36.10
CA ARG A 414 5.24 67.22 36.13
C ARG A 414 3.87 67.82 35.80
N ARG A 415 2.97 66.97 35.29
CA ARG A 415 1.50 67.16 35.36
C ARG A 415 0.78 65.89 35.86
N PRO A 416 -0.42 66.02 36.46
CA PRO A 416 -1.01 65.04 37.38
C PRO A 416 -2.12 64.17 36.77
N GLU A 417 -2.42 63.05 37.45
CA GLU A 417 -3.52 62.12 37.20
C GLU A 417 -4.92 62.69 37.49
N PRO A 418 -5.98 62.10 36.92
CA PRO A 418 -7.32 62.15 37.50
C PRO A 418 -7.94 60.76 37.75
N GLY A 419 -8.20 60.45 39.03
CA GLY A 419 -9.54 60.56 39.65
C GLY A 419 -10.68 59.65 39.18
N ASN A 420 -11.32 58.98 40.15
CA ASN A 420 -12.26 57.87 40.02
C ASN A 420 -13.73 58.27 40.38
N GLY A 421 -14.72 57.73 39.64
CA GLY A 421 -16.13 57.52 40.06
C GLY A 421 -17.23 58.44 39.47
N PRO A 422 -18.54 58.10 39.55
CA PRO A 422 -19.22 56.79 39.63
C PRO A 422 -20.41 56.59 38.64
N ARG A 423 -21.07 55.43 38.74
CA ARG A 423 -22.09 54.75 37.88
C ARG A 423 -23.49 55.40 37.81
N ASP A 424 -24.26 55.12 36.75
CA ASP A 424 -25.73 54.85 36.78
C ASP A 424 -26.24 54.12 35.49
N PRO A 425 -27.43 53.49 35.41
CA PRO A 425 -27.64 52.15 34.85
C PRO A 425 -28.76 52.16 33.77
N ARG A 426 -29.32 50.98 33.45
CA ARG A 426 -30.55 50.71 32.67
C ARG A 426 -30.37 50.51 31.15
N ARG A 427 -30.45 49.20 30.82
CA ARG A 427 -30.84 48.50 29.56
C ARG A 427 -32.04 49.14 28.82
N PRO A 428 -32.56 48.62 27.67
CA PRO A 428 -32.29 47.38 26.89
C PRO A 428 -32.11 47.69 25.38
N GLY A 429 -31.96 46.83 24.36
CA GLY A 429 -32.08 45.38 24.14
C GLY A 429 -32.54 45.16 22.68
N GLY A 430 -31.79 44.38 21.89
CA GLY A 430 -32.19 43.81 20.57
C GLY A 430 -32.54 44.78 19.42
N PRO A 431 -32.84 44.31 18.19
CA PRO A 431 -33.04 42.92 17.75
C PRO A 431 -32.26 42.50 16.48
N ALA A 432 -32.46 41.23 16.11
CA ALA A 432 -31.92 40.53 14.95
C ALA A 432 -32.76 40.69 13.65
N ARG A 433 -32.16 40.26 12.53
CA ARG A 433 -32.70 39.49 11.38
C ARG A 433 -32.71 40.15 9.98
N TRP A 434 -32.65 39.24 9.00
CA TRP A 434 -33.01 39.27 7.56
C TRP A 434 -31.87 39.66 6.60
N ALA A 435 -31.29 38.75 5.80
CA ALA A 435 -31.82 37.94 4.68
C ALA A 435 -32.12 38.76 3.40
N ARG A 436 -31.42 38.41 2.29
CA ARG A 436 -31.72 38.55 0.84
C ARG A 436 -30.45 38.09 0.10
N ARG A 437 -30.37 37.06 -0.77
CA ARG A 437 -31.05 36.65 -2.03
C ARG A 437 -30.84 37.58 -3.24
N SER A 438 -30.55 36.93 -4.38
CA SER A 438 -30.62 37.35 -5.80
C SER A 438 -29.34 38.04 -6.36
N VAL A 439 -28.88 37.93 -7.61
CA VAL A 439 -29.48 37.72 -8.96
C VAL A 439 -28.38 37.18 -9.93
N ARG A 440 -28.57 36.04 -10.61
CA ARG A 440 -28.70 35.83 -12.09
C ARG A 440 -27.87 36.70 -13.06
N HIS A 441 -27.20 36.04 -14.01
CA HIS A 441 -27.24 36.40 -15.43
C HIS A 441 -27.27 35.14 -16.32
N ARG A 442 -28.18 35.14 -17.30
CA ARG A 442 -28.30 34.20 -18.43
C ARG A 442 -27.74 34.86 -19.68
N LEU A 443 -27.37 34.05 -20.68
CA LEU A 443 -27.93 33.96 -22.06
C LEU A 443 -26.95 33.11 -22.91
N ARG A 444 -27.34 31.89 -23.36
CA ARG A 444 -28.01 31.48 -24.63
C ARG A 444 -27.02 31.34 -25.82
N ALA A 445 -27.09 30.40 -26.76
CA ALA A 445 -28.09 29.42 -27.24
C ALA A 445 -27.34 28.22 -27.91
N GLY A 446 -27.83 26.97 -27.94
CA GLY A 446 -28.81 26.37 -28.89
C GLY A 446 -28.07 25.79 -30.12
N VAL A 447 -28.04 24.49 -30.46
CA VAL A 447 -29.09 23.61 -31.03
C VAL A 447 -28.54 22.15 -31.15
N PRO A 448 -29.34 21.08 -30.97
CA PRO A 448 -29.26 19.81 -31.74
C PRO A 448 -30.65 19.50 -32.38
N PRO A 449 -30.91 18.41 -33.15
CA PRO A 449 -30.16 17.15 -33.36
C PRO A 449 -30.05 16.72 -34.84
N ASP A 450 -29.39 15.59 -35.14
CA ASP A 450 -29.75 14.70 -36.25
C ASP A 450 -28.95 13.38 -36.20
N GLY A 451 -29.65 12.27 -36.38
CA GLY A 451 -29.13 10.99 -36.89
C GLY A 451 -30.17 10.45 -37.89
N PRO A 452 -30.07 9.22 -38.43
CA PRO A 452 -28.92 8.33 -38.67
C PRO A 452 -28.67 8.14 -40.19
N ARG A 453 -27.47 7.70 -40.60
CA ARG A 453 -27.23 7.18 -41.98
C ARG A 453 -26.14 6.09 -42.00
N GLU A 454 -26.59 4.85 -42.16
CA GLU A 454 -25.97 3.82 -43.02
C GLU A 454 -26.85 3.69 -44.29
N PRO A 455 -26.50 2.97 -45.38
CA PRO A 455 -25.37 2.04 -45.60
C PRO A 455 -24.63 2.25 -46.96
N ARG A 456 -23.50 1.56 -47.19
CA ARG A 456 -23.34 0.60 -48.33
C ARG A 456 -21.95 -0.08 -48.40
N PRO A 457 -21.90 -1.30 -48.97
CA PRO A 457 -20.79 -2.26 -48.90
C PRO A 457 -19.91 -2.28 -50.16
N VAL A 458 -18.68 -2.78 -50.06
CA VAL A 458 -17.83 -3.22 -51.20
C VAL A 458 -16.88 -4.34 -50.68
N PRO A 459 -16.35 -5.26 -51.52
CA PRO A 459 -16.86 -6.62 -51.67
C PRO A 459 -15.84 -7.72 -51.29
N ARG A 460 -16.36 -8.95 -51.15
CA ARG A 460 -15.56 -10.19 -51.17
C ARG A 460 -14.76 -10.29 -52.47
N GLN A 461 -13.49 -10.67 -52.37
CA GLN A 461 -12.78 -11.34 -53.45
C GLN A 461 -12.75 -12.83 -53.14
N ASP A 462 -13.43 -13.59 -54.00
CA ASP A 462 -13.26 -15.02 -54.17
C ASP A 462 -11.88 -15.31 -54.78
N GLY A 463 -11.28 -16.43 -54.39
CA GLY A 463 -10.01 -16.91 -54.95
C GLY A 463 -10.16 -17.62 -56.31
N PRO A 464 -9.06 -18.18 -56.81
CA PRO A 464 -9.05 -19.49 -57.48
C PRO A 464 -8.12 -20.44 -56.71
N ALA A 465 -8.54 -21.65 -56.35
CA ALA A 465 -8.60 -22.85 -57.20
C ALA A 465 -7.23 -23.24 -57.81
N GLU A 466 -6.70 -24.35 -57.27
CA GLU A 466 -5.98 -25.46 -57.91
C GLU A 466 -4.84 -25.20 -58.93
N GLY A 467 -3.71 -25.87 -58.69
CA GLY A 467 -2.68 -26.13 -59.70
C GLY A 467 -1.45 -26.80 -59.08
N GLY A 468 -1.23 -28.07 -59.41
CA GLY A 468 -0.24 -28.95 -58.78
C GLY A 468 1.24 -28.66 -59.10
N GLY A 469 2.09 -29.38 -58.37
CA GLY A 469 3.54 -29.42 -58.46
C GLY A 469 4.11 -30.21 -57.30
#